data_AF-A0A9D1AMN7-F1
#
_entry.id   AF-A0A9D1AMN7-F1
#
_cell.length_a   1.000
_cell.length_b   1.000
_cell.length_c   1.000
_cell.angle_alpha   90.00
_cell.angle_beta   90.00
_cell.angle_gamma   90.00
#
_symmetry.space_group_name_H-M   'P 1'
#
loop_
_entity.id
_entity.type
_entity.pdbx_description
1 polymer ?
#
loop_
_entity_poly.entity_id
_entity_poly.type
_entity_poly.pdbx_seq_one_letter_code
_entity_poly.pdbx_strand_id
1 'polypeptide(L)'
;MLPNDTQQGAAMNQQMQQQTAQPVFQAQQQQQQQQQQQGAYYAQEYIHKDDYAEDRRNALMKKTKLQSVRDAVEQVMPNAYHMIDQVRAEENESQRHTKLHHSRGTQLTSGPQGKVLEFDIAGSSFKQFRTEHLGFKGKGSSAKDYMKYKESRLAKILEWIPGGSLVNRILRSNSKKKAELKAKSNLRKLNAGAISEDMLSEDALHNVEVLKKWNSRIGDSQSVTIGGKTKKHKHIRKVVKGNKTRITMAGPLSMKGMRNAGEYSIENLREYMLAMGQDYLRNIMRGWASDPTAQPHDIWLKIRGHSRGGVASVEGAMMIKQWLHENYPQYEDRVKFDLTQYDPVPGFGSNSGTHQKVDVKNDTQAQQNKKMRALGDSAQTTVVYSMHTEHSLFFTPQQVANTNRIILTPYAHSVGLAEVDRQASSQQRDAHRVTFTDAATQEAYRLGSLNELPEGVYVLDENKTLVQLHDLSQWIAIRDSVLKNASGQEGRHEVITEAVSTWFHTHSAPAAAPAAGANG
;
A
#
# COMPACT_ATOMS: atom_id res chain seq x y z
N MET A 1 51.31 35.15 15.94
CA MET A 1 49.87 35.51 15.87
C MET A 1 49.34 35.00 14.55
N LEU A 2 48.66 33.85 14.55
CA LEU A 2 47.98 33.26 13.39
C LEU A 2 46.47 33.43 13.60
N PRO A 3 45.67 33.80 12.57
CA PRO A 3 44.24 34.06 12.75
C PRO A 3 43.41 32.78 12.87
N ASN A 4 42.32 32.89 13.64
CA ASN A 4 41.30 31.87 13.88
C ASN A 4 40.42 31.64 12.63
N ASP A 5 40.74 30.62 11.83
CA ASP A 5 39.89 30.18 10.70
C ASP A 5 38.79 29.16 11.11
N THR A 6 38.70 28.79 12.39
CA THR A 6 37.82 27.70 12.86
C THR A 6 36.40 28.15 13.21
N GLN A 7 36.14 29.46 13.36
CA GLN A 7 34.81 29.96 13.76
C GLN A 7 33.88 30.32 12.58
N GLN A 8 34.41 30.62 11.39
CA GLN A 8 33.58 30.91 10.21
C GLN A 8 32.96 29.65 9.58
N GLY A 9 33.64 28.50 9.65
CA GLY A 9 33.12 27.23 9.14
C GLY A 9 31.94 26.66 9.96
N ALA A 10 31.90 26.93 11.27
CA ALA A 10 30.82 26.48 12.16
C ALA A 10 29.53 27.31 11.97
N ALA A 11 29.66 28.62 11.75
CA ALA A 11 28.52 29.50 11.51
C ALA A 11 27.84 29.25 10.14
N MET A 12 28.61 28.96 9.08
CA MET A 12 28.05 28.63 7.76
C MET A 12 27.30 27.27 7.75
N ASN A 13 27.74 26.28 8.54
CA ASN A 13 27.04 25.00 8.66
C ASN A 13 25.74 25.09 9.47
N GLN A 14 25.68 25.95 10.50
CA GLN A 14 24.45 26.22 11.23
C GLN A 14 23.44 27.02 10.40
N GLN A 15 23.89 27.99 9.58
CA GLN A 15 23.00 28.72 8.67
C GLN A 15 22.44 27.84 7.54
N MET A 16 23.22 26.92 6.97
CA MET A 16 22.68 25.96 5.98
C MET A 16 21.72 24.93 6.58
N GLN A 17 21.92 24.49 7.83
CA GLN A 17 20.96 23.61 8.52
C GLN A 17 19.68 24.35 8.91
N GLN A 18 19.74 25.63 9.28
CA GLN A 18 18.54 26.43 9.57
C GLN A 18 17.76 26.82 8.30
N GLN A 19 18.43 27.11 7.18
CA GLN A 19 17.78 27.43 5.90
C GLN A 19 17.14 26.22 5.20
N THR A 20 17.57 24.99 5.51
CA THR A 20 16.91 23.76 5.02
C THR A 20 15.81 23.23 5.95
N ALA A 21 15.84 23.58 7.24
CA ALA A 21 14.83 23.16 8.21
C ALA A 21 13.53 23.96 8.15
N GLN A 22 13.58 25.29 7.91
CA GLN A 22 12.39 26.14 7.89
C GLN A 22 11.35 25.78 6.80
N PRO A 23 11.71 25.51 5.53
CA PRO A 23 10.72 25.12 4.52
C PRO A 23 10.16 23.71 4.75
N VAL A 24 10.89 22.83 5.44
CA VAL A 24 10.40 21.49 5.80
C VAL A 24 9.40 21.56 6.95
N PHE A 25 9.67 22.38 7.97
CA PHE A 25 8.75 22.60 9.10
C PHE A 25 7.44 23.27 8.66
N GLN A 26 7.51 24.29 7.78
CA GLN A 26 6.31 24.91 7.21
C GLN A 26 5.52 23.94 6.31
N ALA A 27 6.18 23.09 5.52
CA ALA A 27 5.50 22.06 4.72
C ALA A 27 4.93 20.90 5.57
N GLN A 28 5.48 20.66 6.77
CA GLN A 28 4.95 19.68 7.74
C GLN A 28 3.78 20.27 8.53
N GLN A 29 3.86 21.53 8.95
CA GLN A 29 2.74 22.27 9.55
C GLN A 29 1.60 22.49 8.56
N GLN A 30 1.85 22.83 7.30
CA GLN A 30 0.81 22.90 6.27
C GLN A 30 0.20 21.52 5.97
N GLN A 31 0.95 20.42 6.09
CA GLN A 31 0.37 19.08 5.97
C GLN A 31 -0.41 18.64 7.21
N GLN A 32 0.01 19.03 8.41
CA GLN A 32 -0.75 18.80 9.64
C GLN A 32 -2.00 19.68 9.68
N GLN A 33 -1.92 20.95 9.29
CA GLN A 33 -3.07 21.84 9.12
C GLN A 33 -3.97 21.35 7.99
N GLN A 34 -3.45 20.84 6.86
CA GLN A 34 -4.29 20.18 5.85
C GLN A 34 -4.91 18.86 6.34
N GLN A 35 -4.36 18.19 7.35
CA GLN A 35 -4.98 17.00 7.95
C GLN A 35 -6.01 17.34 9.04
N GLN A 36 -5.82 18.45 9.77
CA GLN A 36 -6.81 18.98 10.71
C GLN A 36 -7.90 19.83 10.02
N GLN A 37 -7.63 20.36 8.83
CA GLN A 37 -8.57 21.09 7.96
C GLN A 37 -8.94 20.29 6.69
N GLN A 38 -8.79 18.96 6.71
CA GLN A 38 -9.34 18.13 5.64
C GLN A 38 -10.85 18.07 5.87
N GLY A 39 -11.60 18.71 4.96
CA GLY A 39 -13.04 18.92 5.08
C GLY A 39 -13.83 17.66 5.39
N ALA A 40 -15.02 17.86 5.94
CA ALA A 40 -16.03 16.85 6.21
C ALA A 40 -16.05 15.75 5.13
N TYR A 41 -15.76 14.51 5.51
CA TYR A 41 -15.98 13.38 4.60
C TYR A 41 -17.45 13.00 4.69
N TYR A 42 -18.12 13.05 3.54
CA TYR A 42 -19.49 12.60 3.41
C TYR A 42 -19.50 11.17 2.89
N ALA A 43 -20.24 10.30 3.58
CA ALA A 43 -20.51 8.96 3.12
C ALA A 43 -21.08 9.00 1.69
N GLN A 44 -20.78 7.97 0.90
CA GLN A 44 -21.27 7.87 -0.47
C GLN A 44 -22.79 7.87 -0.47
N GLU A 45 -23.41 8.50 -1.46
CA GLU A 45 -24.87 8.41 -1.65
C GLU A 45 -25.32 6.97 -1.82
N TYR A 46 -26.55 6.71 -1.40
CA TYR A 46 -27.18 5.41 -1.60
C TYR A 46 -27.32 5.14 -3.10
N ILE A 47 -26.89 3.94 -3.54
CA ILE A 47 -27.03 3.50 -4.92
C ILE A 47 -28.12 2.43 -4.95
N HIS A 48 -29.18 2.67 -5.73
CA HIS A 48 -30.26 1.70 -5.90
C HIS A 48 -29.80 0.47 -6.68
N LYS A 49 -30.48 -0.66 -6.45
CA LYS A 49 -30.15 -1.96 -7.04
C LYS A 49 -30.13 -1.95 -8.58
N ASP A 50 -31.02 -1.18 -9.20
CA ASP A 50 -31.10 -1.08 -10.66
C ASP A 50 -29.92 -0.29 -11.24
N ASP A 51 -29.53 0.82 -10.60
CA ASP A 51 -28.34 1.60 -10.97
C ASP A 51 -27.05 0.82 -10.77
N TYR A 52 -27.06 -0.06 -9.77
CA TYR A 52 -25.94 -0.93 -9.44
C TYR A 52 -25.65 -1.97 -10.54
N ALA A 53 -26.69 -2.59 -11.11
CA ALA A 53 -26.53 -3.53 -12.21
C ALA A 53 -25.94 -2.88 -13.48
N GLU A 54 -26.18 -1.59 -13.68
CA GLU A 54 -25.68 -0.81 -14.84
C GLU A 54 -24.30 -0.20 -14.62
N ASP A 55 -23.79 -0.19 -13.38
CA ASP A 55 -22.51 0.41 -13.05
C ASP A 55 -21.35 -0.28 -13.81
N ARG A 56 -20.64 0.52 -14.61
CA ARG A 56 -19.50 0.08 -15.42
C ARG A 56 -18.34 -0.45 -14.56
N ARG A 57 -18.28 -0.09 -13.27
CA ARG A 57 -17.30 -0.60 -12.29
C ARG A 57 -17.50 -2.10 -12.01
N ASN A 58 -18.70 -2.64 -12.28
CA ASN A 58 -19.03 -4.06 -12.12
C ASN A 58 -18.72 -4.93 -13.34
N ALA A 59 -18.02 -4.38 -14.34
CA ALA A 59 -17.63 -5.11 -15.55
C ALA A 59 -16.89 -6.42 -15.24
N LEU A 60 -16.13 -6.47 -14.13
CA LEU A 60 -15.49 -7.70 -13.69
C LEU A 60 -16.49 -8.74 -13.18
N MET A 61 -17.43 -8.37 -12.31
CA MET A 61 -18.41 -9.30 -11.77
C MET A 61 -19.21 -9.95 -12.90
N LYS A 62 -19.62 -9.14 -13.89
CA LYS A 62 -20.24 -9.62 -15.14
C LYS A 62 -19.32 -10.58 -15.90
N LYS A 63 -18.04 -10.22 -16.10
CA LYS A 63 -17.06 -11.05 -16.81
C LYS A 63 -16.77 -12.39 -16.11
N THR A 64 -16.79 -12.39 -14.77
CA THR A 64 -16.45 -13.55 -13.92
C THR A 64 -17.68 -14.30 -13.43
N LYS A 65 -18.88 -13.85 -13.80
CA LYS A 65 -20.18 -14.41 -13.40
C LYS A 65 -20.41 -14.40 -11.88
N LEU A 66 -19.73 -13.52 -11.15
CA LEU A 66 -20.00 -13.28 -9.74
C LEU A 66 -21.41 -12.71 -9.57
N GLN A 67 -22.18 -13.28 -8.63
CA GLN A 67 -23.45 -12.71 -8.20
C GLN A 67 -23.20 -11.51 -7.25
N SER A 68 -24.24 -10.73 -6.94
CA SER A 68 -24.12 -9.60 -6.00
C SER A 68 -23.69 -10.10 -4.62
N VAL A 69 -22.67 -9.44 -4.06
CA VAL A 69 -22.21 -9.72 -2.70
C VAL A 69 -23.20 -9.17 -1.70
N ARG A 70 -23.71 -7.97 -1.97
CA ARG A 70 -24.74 -7.34 -1.15
C ARG A 70 -25.98 -8.20 -0.98
N ASP A 71 -26.56 -8.70 -2.09
CA ASP A 71 -27.75 -9.56 -2.05
C ASP A 71 -27.48 -10.84 -1.23
N ALA A 72 -26.29 -11.44 -1.39
CA ALA A 72 -25.90 -12.63 -0.65
C ALA A 72 -25.73 -12.35 0.85
N VAL A 73 -25.20 -11.18 1.21
CA VAL A 73 -25.11 -10.73 2.60
C VAL A 73 -26.50 -10.48 3.18
N GLU A 74 -27.41 -9.78 2.48
CA GLU A 74 -28.78 -9.51 2.95
C GLU A 74 -29.58 -10.80 3.17
N GLN A 75 -29.35 -11.84 2.36
CA GLN A 75 -29.97 -13.16 2.56
C GLN A 75 -29.54 -13.85 3.86
N VAL A 76 -28.28 -13.66 4.26
CA VAL A 76 -27.68 -14.32 5.43
C VAL A 76 -27.78 -13.43 6.69
N MET A 77 -27.74 -12.12 6.50
CA MET A 77 -27.68 -11.08 7.52
C MET A 77 -28.63 -9.91 7.13
N PRO A 78 -29.95 -10.04 7.30
CA PRO A 78 -30.93 -9.09 6.77
C PRO A 78 -30.77 -7.63 7.24
N ASN A 79 -30.15 -7.42 8.41
CA ASN A 79 -29.96 -6.10 9.00
C ASN A 79 -28.52 -5.55 8.83
N ALA A 80 -27.66 -6.24 8.08
CA ALA A 80 -26.23 -5.88 7.97
C ALA A 80 -26.01 -4.45 7.44
N TYR A 81 -26.88 -3.97 6.55
CA TYR A 81 -26.74 -2.66 5.91
C TYR A 81 -27.67 -1.58 6.46
N HIS A 82 -28.64 -1.94 7.32
CA HIS A 82 -29.73 -1.05 7.73
C HIS A 82 -29.23 0.33 8.20
N MET A 83 -28.25 0.35 9.10
CA MET A 83 -27.71 1.60 9.64
C MET A 83 -26.98 2.45 8.61
N ILE A 84 -26.17 1.83 7.75
CA ILE A 84 -25.40 2.59 6.76
C ILE A 84 -26.29 3.08 5.63
N ASP A 85 -27.29 2.30 5.22
CA ASP A 85 -28.23 2.73 4.18
C ASP A 85 -29.09 3.90 4.64
N GLN A 86 -29.51 3.91 5.91
CA GLN A 86 -30.19 5.07 6.49
C GLN A 86 -29.33 6.33 6.38
N VAL A 87 -28.06 6.26 6.80
CA VAL A 87 -27.13 7.41 6.67
C VAL A 87 -26.94 7.82 5.22
N ARG A 88 -26.85 6.86 4.29
CA ARG A 88 -26.63 7.15 2.87
C ARG A 88 -27.86 7.67 2.14
N ALA A 89 -29.05 7.39 2.66
CA ALA A 89 -30.33 7.85 2.14
C ALA A 89 -30.70 9.28 2.60
N GLU A 90 -30.00 9.83 3.59
CA GLU A 90 -30.22 11.22 4.02
C GLU A 90 -29.94 12.18 2.86
N GLU A 91 -30.90 13.04 2.50
CA GLU A 91 -30.77 13.99 1.39
C GLU A 91 -29.75 15.09 1.69
N ASN A 92 -29.65 15.50 2.96
CA ASN A 92 -28.73 16.54 3.39
C ASN A 92 -27.31 16.00 3.57
N GLU A 93 -26.34 16.50 2.79
CA GLU A 93 -24.95 16.06 2.85
C GLU A 93 -24.37 16.16 4.27
N SER A 94 -24.73 17.19 5.04
CA SER A 94 -24.22 17.38 6.41
C SER A 94 -24.58 16.23 7.37
N GLN A 95 -25.68 15.53 7.10
CA GLN A 95 -26.13 14.36 7.87
C GLN A 95 -25.41 13.08 7.46
N ARG A 96 -24.76 13.08 6.28
CA ARG A 96 -23.90 11.98 5.81
C ARG A 96 -22.46 12.07 6.30
N HIS A 97 -22.16 13.01 7.19
CA HIS A 97 -20.81 13.23 7.70
C HIS A 97 -20.33 12.02 8.51
N THR A 98 -19.19 11.45 8.10
CA THR A 98 -18.57 10.34 8.83
C THR A 98 -17.06 10.53 8.96
N LYS A 99 -16.50 9.91 10.00
CA LYS A 99 -15.06 9.96 10.27
C LYS A 99 -14.29 9.21 9.19
N LEU A 100 -13.33 9.90 8.57
CA LEU A 100 -12.46 9.34 7.55
C LEU A 100 -11.06 9.05 8.08
N HIS A 101 -10.65 7.80 7.95
CA HIS A 101 -9.30 7.31 8.22
C HIS A 101 -8.47 7.39 6.92
N HIS A 102 -7.58 8.39 6.81
CA HIS A 102 -6.86 8.70 5.57
C HIS A 102 -5.63 7.80 5.29
N SER A 103 -4.70 7.75 6.24
CA SER A 103 -3.47 6.97 6.15
C SER A 103 -2.75 6.96 7.48
N ARG A 104 -2.76 5.80 8.15
CA ARG A 104 -2.05 5.56 9.41
C ARG A 104 -0.60 6.04 9.43
N GLY A 105 0.13 5.96 8.31
CA GLY A 105 1.56 6.29 8.27
C GLY A 105 1.91 7.75 8.62
N THR A 106 1.00 8.71 8.44
CA THR A 106 1.23 10.10 8.90
C THR A 106 0.81 10.28 10.36
N GLN A 107 -0.25 9.60 10.79
CA GLN A 107 -0.65 9.57 12.20
C GLN A 107 0.44 8.91 13.07
N LEU A 108 1.08 7.84 12.58
CA LEU A 108 2.19 7.18 13.27
C LEU A 108 3.44 8.08 13.41
N THR A 109 3.54 9.17 12.64
CA THR A 109 4.61 10.17 12.75
C THR A 109 4.25 11.38 13.62
N SER A 110 3.01 11.50 14.12
CA SER A 110 2.57 12.71 14.85
C SER A 110 3.03 12.75 16.31
N GLY A 111 3.52 11.64 16.87
CA GLY A 111 4.19 11.64 18.17
C GLY A 111 5.59 12.27 18.10
N PRO A 112 6.08 12.91 19.18
CA PRO A 112 7.36 13.65 19.20
C PRO A 112 8.59 12.81 18.82
N GLN A 113 8.48 11.48 18.84
CA GLN A 113 9.55 10.53 18.52
C GLN A 113 9.15 9.46 17.47
N GLY A 114 7.96 9.57 16.87
CA GLY A 114 7.42 8.54 15.96
C GLY A 114 8.26 8.41 14.69
N LYS A 115 9.09 7.36 14.61
CA LYS A 115 9.85 6.99 13.40
C LYS A 115 9.10 5.95 12.61
N VAL A 116 8.96 6.19 11.30
CA VAL A 116 8.22 5.31 10.40
C VAL A 116 9.07 4.93 9.20
N LEU A 117 9.20 3.63 8.96
CA LEU A 117 9.71 3.07 7.71
C LEU A 117 8.55 2.44 6.94
N GLU A 118 8.25 2.99 5.78
CA GLU A 118 7.22 2.47 4.87
C GLU A 118 7.86 1.63 3.76
N PHE A 119 7.37 0.41 3.55
CA PHE A 119 7.66 -0.41 2.37
C PHE A 119 6.41 -0.56 1.52
N ASP A 120 6.50 -0.18 0.25
CA ASP A 120 5.44 -0.38 -0.76
C ASP A 120 5.97 -1.29 -1.87
N ILE A 121 5.54 -2.56 -1.89
CA ILE A 121 6.01 -3.59 -2.83
C ILE A 121 4.96 -3.84 -3.90
N ALA A 122 5.28 -3.51 -5.14
CA ALA A 122 4.33 -3.57 -6.24
C ALA A 122 3.99 -5.01 -6.64
N GLY A 123 2.84 -5.17 -7.31
CA GLY A 123 2.46 -6.43 -7.91
C GLY A 123 3.30 -6.82 -9.11
N SER A 124 3.14 -8.08 -9.53
CA SER A 124 3.81 -8.62 -10.71
C SER A 124 3.60 -7.71 -11.91
N SER A 125 4.64 -7.49 -12.71
CA SER A 125 4.66 -6.60 -13.89
C SER A 125 4.55 -5.09 -13.63
N PHE A 126 4.51 -4.66 -12.37
CA PHE A 126 4.53 -3.24 -12.00
C PHE A 126 5.93 -2.82 -11.52
N LYS A 127 6.34 -1.62 -11.92
CA LYS A 127 7.66 -1.05 -11.62
C LYS A 127 7.68 -0.20 -10.35
N GLN A 128 6.49 0.07 -9.81
CA GLN A 128 6.25 0.81 -8.58
C GLN A 128 4.85 0.48 -8.09
N PHE A 129 4.60 0.71 -6.81
CA PHE A 129 3.27 0.54 -6.22
C PHE A 129 2.25 1.47 -6.88
N ARG A 130 1.01 1.00 -7.00
CA ARG A 130 -0.07 1.70 -7.69
C ARG A 130 -0.53 2.91 -6.87
N THR A 131 -0.59 4.09 -7.48
CA THR A 131 -1.03 5.34 -6.86
C THR A 131 -1.79 6.20 -7.88
N GLU A 132 -2.92 5.69 -8.35
CA GLU A 132 -3.74 6.25 -9.42
C GLU A 132 -4.31 7.63 -9.06
N HIS A 133 -4.64 7.84 -7.78
CA HIS A 133 -5.00 9.15 -7.22
C HIS A 133 -3.93 10.23 -7.44
N LEU A 134 -2.67 9.85 -7.70
CA LEU A 134 -1.57 10.75 -8.05
C LEU A 134 -1.25 10.77 -9.55
N GLY A 135 -2.05 10.09 -10.37
CA GLY A 135 -1.82 9.93 -11.80
C GLY A 135 -0.82 8.82 -12.17
N PHE A 136 -0.34 8.03 -11.20
CA PHE A 136 0.69 7.01 -11.45
C PHE A 136 0.15 5.58 -11.43
N LYS A 137 -0.03 5.02 -12.63
CA LYS A 137 -0.56 3.65 -12.87
C LYS A 137 0.40 2.49 -12.57
N GLY A 138 1.55 2.73 -11.93
CA GLY A 138 2.52 1.67 -11.58
C GLY A 138 3.42 1.10 -12.70
N LYS A 139 3.13 1.37 -13.98
CA LYS A 139 3.89 0.82 -15.14
C LYS A 139 5.06 1.69 -15.63
N GLY A 140 5.08 2.96 -15.25
CA GLY A 140 6.15 3.89 -15.60
C GLY A 140 7.44 3.56 -14.87
N SER A 141 8.57 3.85 -15.50
CA SER A 141 9.90 3.60 -14.94
C SER A 141 10.50 4.85 -14.28
N SER A 142 9.95 6.03 -14.59
CA SER A 142 10.46 7.35 -14.24
C SER A 142 9.37 8.41 -14.41
N ALA A 143 9.52 9.58 -13.79
CA ALA A 143 8.58 10.70 -13.89
C ALA A 143 8.21 11.06 -15.34
N LYS A 144 9.19 11.04 -16.25
CA LYS A 144 8.99 11.37 -17.67
C LYS A 144 8.02 10.45 -18.42
N ASP A 145 7.71 9.26 -17.88
CA ASP A 145 6.69 8.38 -18.47
C ASP A 145 5.26 8.89 -18.26
N TYR A 146 5.08 9.89 -17.41
CA TYR A 146 3.81 10.52 -17.07
C TYR A 146 3.74 11.99 -17.52
N MET A 147 4.79 12.47 -18.18
CA MET A 147 4.87 13.85 -18.68
C MET A 147 4.24 13.97 -20.06
N LYS A 148 3.58 15.10 -20.32
CA LYS A 148 3.13 15.52 -21.64
C LYS A 148 4.33 16.01 -22.45
N TYR A 149 4.43 15.60 -23.71
CA TYR A 149 5.47 16.06 -24.63
C TYR A 149 4.90 16.15 -26.05
N LYS A 150 5.41 17.10 -26.83
CA LYS A 150 5.08 17.18 -28.26
C LYS A 150 5.78 16.02 -28.97
N GLU A 151 5.00 15.09 -29.51
CA GLU A 151 5.52 14.08 -30.43
C GLU A 151 6.04 14.76 -31.70
N SER A 152 7.20 14.33 -32.20
CA SER A 152 7.69 14.85 -33.47
C SER A 152 6.78 14.35 -34.59
N ARG A 153 6.46 15.22 -35.56
CA ARG A 153 5.69 14.81 -36.76
C ARG A 153 6.35 13.63 -37.48
N LEU A 154 7.68 13.59 -37.50
CA LEU A 154 8.49 12.47 -38.00
C LEU A 154 8.22 11.16 -37.25
N ALA A 155 8.04 11.17 -35.92
CA ALA A 155 7.74 9.97 -35.14
C ALA A 155 6.37 9.35 -35.49
N LYS A 156 5.38 10.18 -35.85
CA LYS A 156 4.06 9.71 -36.32
C LYS A 156 4.13 9.09 -37.72
N ILE A 157 4.94 9.66 -38.61
CA ILE A 157 5.13 9.18 -39.99
C ILE A 157 5.92 7.85 -39.99
N LEU A 158 6.95 7.75 -39.14
CA LEU A 158 7.82 6.56 -39.03
C LEU A 158 7.13 5.36 -38.34
N GLU A 159 5.94 5.51 -37.76
CA GLU A 159 5.18 4.41 -37.15
C GLU A 159 4.64 3.43 -38.21
N TRP A 160 4.48 3.89 -39.45
CA TRP A 160 3.93 3.13 -40.59
C TRP A 160 5.00 2.45 -41.45
N ILE A 161 6.29 2.65 -41.17
CA ILE A 161 7.40 2.12 -41.97
C ILE A 161 8.02 0.88 -41.29
N PRO A 162 8.24 -0.24 -42.01
CA PRO A 162 8.99 -1.38 -41.49
C PRO A 162 10.39 -0.95 -41.00
N GLY A 163 10.73 -1.25 -39.74
CA GLY A 163 11.98 -0.79 -39.09
C GLY A 163 11.90 0.60 -38.42
N GLY A 164 10.86 1.39 -38.71
CA GLY A 164 10.64 2.70 -38.09
C GLY A 164 10.31 2.65 -36.59
N SER A 165 9.94 1.48 -36.06
CA SER A 165 9.61 1.28 -34.64
C SER A 165 10.79 1.54 -33.68
N LEU A 166 12.02 1.26 -34.11
CA LEU A 166 13.23 1.50 -33.30
C LEU A 166 13.57 2.99 -33.27
N VAL A 167 13.53 3.66 -34.42
CA VAL A 167 13.78 5.10 -34.55
C VAL A 167 12.71 5.90 -33.79
N ASN A 168 11.44 5.51 -33.91
CA ASN A 168 10.33 6.11 -33.18
C ASN A 168 10.53 5.98 -31.66
N ARG A 169 11.00 4.83 -31.17
CA ARG A 169 11.32 4.62 -29.75
C ARG A 169 12.41 5.58 -29.24
N ILE A 170 13.47 5.79 -30.03
CA ILE A 170 14.56 6.72 -29.70
C ILE A 170 14.04 8.17 -29.67
N LEU A 171 13.29 8.59 -30.69
CA LEU A 171 12.72 9.93 -30.77
C LEU A 171 11.78 10.21 -29.59
N ARG A 172 10.86 9.29 -29.26
CA ARG A 172 9.97 9.41 -28.10
C ARG A 172 10.77 9.50 -26.79
N SER A 173 11.83 8.72 -26.63
CA SER A 173 12.71 8.77 -25.45
C SER A 173 13.39 10.13 -25.29
N ASN A 174 13.88 10.72 -26.39
CA ASN A 174 14.51 12.04 -26.38
C ASN A 174 13.50 13.15 -26.07
N SER A 175 12.30 13.12 -26.65
CA SER A 175 11.23 14.08 -26.33
C SER A 175 10.83 14.03 -24.86
N LYS A 176 10.68 12.82 -24.29
CA LYS A 176 10.43 12.64 -22.85
C LYS A 176 11.55 13.24 -21.99
N LYS A 177 12.82 12.99 -22.36
CA LYS A 177 13.98 13.56 -21.64
C LYS A 177 13.99 15.09 -21.70
N LYS A 178 13.65 15.68 -22.85
CA LYS A 178 13.54 17.14 -23.00
C LYS A 178 12.42 17.73 -22.14
N ALA A 179 11.26 17.08 -22.09
CA ALA A 179 10.16 17.48 -21.20
C ALA A 179 10.58 17.44 -19.73
N GLU A 180 11.29 16.39 -19.30
CA GLU A 180 11.81 16.27 -17.94
C GLU A 180 12.81 17.37 -17.58
N LEU A 181 13.75 17.69 -18.48
CA LEU A 181 14.72 18.76 -18.27
C LEU A 181 14.02 20.13 -18.16
N LYS A 182 13.03 20.39 -19.01
CA LYS A 182 12.24 21.63 -18.96
C LYS A 182 11.44 21.71 -17.65
N ALA A 183 10.81 20.61 -17.23
CA ALA A 183 10.08 20.53 -15.96
C ALA A 183 11.00 20.80 -14.75
N LYS A 184 12.20 20.21 -14.73
CA LYS A 184 13.22 20.47 -13.70
C LYS A 184 13.65 21.93 -13.67
N SER A 185 13.88 22.53 -14.84
CA SER A 185 14.22 23.96 -14.94
C SER A 185 13.09 24.86 -14.44
N ASN A 186 11.84 24.59 -14.83
CA ASN A 186 10.68 25.36 -14.39
C ASN A 186 10.46 25.23 -12.88
N LEU A 187 10.58 24.01 -12.33
CA LEU A 187 10.48 23.78 -10.89
C LEU A 187 11.54 24.58 -10.11
N ARG A 188 12.78 24.65 -10.60
CA ARG A 188 13.83 25.49 -9.99
C ARG A 188 13.48 26.97 -10.02
N LYS A 189 12.96 27.47 -11.15
CA LYS A 189 12.55 28.88 -11.30
C LYS A 189 11.37 29.22 -10.38
N LEU A 190 10.37 28.34 -10.28
CA LEU A 190 9.25 28.48 -9.35
C LEU A 190 9.73 28.54 -7.90
N ASN A 191 10.58 27.60 -7.48
CA ASN A 191 11.13 27.57 -6.12
C ASN A 191 11.99 28.80 -5.80
N ALA A 192 12.60 29.42 -6.79
CA ALA A 192 13.39 30.65 -6.65
C ALA A 192 12.53 31.93 -6.74
N GLY A 193 11.21 31.81 -6.92
CA GLY A 193 10.31 32.96 -7.13
C GLY A 193 10.53 33.70 -8.45
N ALA A 194 11.31 33.14 -9.38
CA ALA A 194 11.66 33.78 -10.66
C ALA A 194 10.53 33.72 -11.70
N ILE A 195 9.58 32.81 -11.51
CA ILE A 195 8.32 32.71 -12.27
C ILE A 195 7.22 32.26 -11.30
N SER A 196 5.96 32.50 -11.65
CA SER A 196 4.77 31.97 -10.97
C SER A 196 4.08 30.88 -11.81
N GLU A 197 3.16 30.13 -11.21
CA GLU A 197 2.52 28.97 -11.87
C GLU A 197 1.62 29.36 -13.05
N ASP A 198 0.99 30.54 -12.99
CA ASP A 198 0.19 31.15 -14.06
C ASP A 198 1.00 31.53 -15.31
N MET A 199 2.33 31.70 -15.17
CA MET A 199 3.23 31.95 -16.30
C MET A 199 3.58 30.69 -17.09
N LEU A 200 3.12 29.50 -16.65
CA LEU A 200 3.36 28.23 -17.32
C LEU A 200 2.18 27.84 -18.20
N SER A 201 2.47 27.35 -19.41
CA SER A 201 1.45 26.64 -20.19
C SER A 201 0.94 25.42 -19.42
N GLU A 202 -0.31 25.01 -19.65
CA GLU A 202 -0.93 23.84 -18.99
C GLU A 202 -0.04 22.58 -19.00
N ASP A 203 0.56 22.23 -20.14
CA ASP A 203 1.47 21.08 -20.26
C ASP A 203 2.74 21.22 -19.39
N ALA A 204 3.25 22.44 -19.25
CA ALA A 204 4.43 22.72 -18.45
C ALA A 204 4.11 22.66 -16.96
N LEU A 205 2.96 23.17 -16.55
CA LEU A 205 2.46 23.06 -15.18
C LEU A 205 2.21 21.59 -14.82
N HIS A 206 1.51 20.83 -15.66
CA HIS A 206 1.30 19.38 -15.50
C HIS A 206 2.62 18.63 -15.33
N ASN A 207 3.63 18.91 -16.15
CA ASN A 207 4.92 18.24 -16.05
C ASN A 207 5.68 18.59 -14.76
N VAL A 208 5.58 19.84 -14.31
CA VAL A 208 6.14 20.28 -13.02
C VAL A 208 5.43 19.53 -11.88
N GLU A 209 4.10 19.43 -11.90
CA GLU A 209 3.34 18.68 -10.91
C GLU A 209 3.70 17.20 -10.87
N VAL A 210 3.82 16.55 -12.04
CA VAL A 210 4.27 15.15 -12.14
C VAL A 210 5.63 14.98 -11.46
N LEU A 211 6.55 15.93 -11.66
CA LEU A 211 7.87 15.89 -11.03
C LEU A 211 7.79 16.12 -9.52
N LYS A 212 7.01 17.10 -9.05
CA LYS A 212 6.75 17.35 -7.62
C LYS A 212 6.18 16.08 -6.94
N LYS A 213 5.15 15.47 -7.56
CA LYS A 213 4.50 14.23 -7.08
C LYS A 213 5.47 13.05 -7.09
N TRP A 214 6.29 12.90 -8.13
CA TRP A 214 7.29 11.82 -8.22
C TRP A 214 8.35 11.93 -7.13
N ASN A 215 8.97 13.10 -6.97
CA ASN A 215 10.04 13.32 -6.00
C ASN A 215 9.55 13.15 -4.56
N SER A 216 8.33 13.58 -4.27
CA SER A 216 7.76 13.52 -2.92
C SER A 216 7.17 12.15 -2.54
N ARG A 217 6.90 11.26 -3.51
CA ARG A 217 6.18 9.99 -3.25
C ARG A 217 6.91 8.73 -3.67
N ILE A 218 7.76 8.82 -4.69
CA ILE A 218 8.44 7.67 -5.31
C ILE A 218 9.95 7.81 -5.17
N GLY A 219 10.51 8.97 -5.51
CA GLY A 219 11.93 9.30 -5.30
C GLY A 219 12.90 8.61 -6.25
N ASP A 220 14.14 8.51 -5.78
CA ASP A 220 15.30 8.11 -6.58
C ASP A 220 15.66 6.63 -6.41
N SER A 221 16.25 6.04 -7.47
CA SER A 221 16.76 4.67 -7.46
C SER A 221 17.83 4.47 -6.38
N GLN A 222 17.80 3.33 -5.69
CA GLN A 222 18.70 3.03 -4.57
C GLN A 222 19.72 1.94 -4.91
N SER A 223 20.84 1.96 -4.19
CA SER A 223 21.77 0.84 -4.13
C SER A 223 21.47 0.00 -2.91
N VAL A 224 21.48 -1.33 -3.07
CA VAL A 224 21.24 -2.29 -1.99
C VAL A 224 22.43 -3.24 -1.92
N THR A 225 22.85 -3.56 -0.69
CA THR A 225 23.97 -4.47 -0.42
C THR A 225 23.43 -5.78 0.13
N ILE A 226 23.67 -6.89 -0.56
CA ILE A 226 23.32 -8.25 -0.10
C ILE A 226 24.58 -9.11 -0.18
N GLY A 227 24.92 -9.81 0.91
CA GLY A 227 26.09 -10.70 0.96
C GLY A 227 27.39 -10.01 0.58
N GLY A 228 27.57 -8.75 0.99
CA GLY A 228 28.75 -7.93 0.67
C GLY A 228 28.79 -7.35 -0.76
N LYS A 229 27.81 -7.66 -1.61
CA LYS A 229 27.73 -7.13 -2.98
C LYS A 229 26.72 -5.99 -3.06
N THR A 230 27.18 -4.79 -3.39
CA THR A 230 26.33 -3.62 -3.61
C THR A 230 25.93 -3.51 -5.07
N LYS A 231 24.63 -3.41 -5.35
CA LYS A 231 24.10 -3.17 -6.70
C LYS A 231 23.08 -2.03 -6.70
N LYS A 232 23.12 -1.20 -7.73
CA LYS A 232 22.12 -0.15 -7.95
C LYS A 232 20.89 -0.73 -8.63
N HIS A 233 19.75 -0.64 -7.98
CA HIS A 233 18.48 -1.16 -8.46
C HIS A 233 17.61 -0.04 -9.01
N LYS A 234 17.23 -0.16 -10.28
CA LYS A 234 16.47 0.89 -10.98
C LYS A 234 15.07 1.10 -10.37
N HIS A 235 14.48 0.05 -9.82
CA HIS A 235 13.09 0.04 -9.35
C HIS A 235 12.96 -0.18 -7.84
N ILE A 236 14.04 -0.02 -7.10
CA ILE A 236 14.00 0.20 -5.65
C ILE A 236 14.24 1.69 -5.43
N ARG A 237 13.28 2.37 -4.81
CA ARG A 237 13.29 3.82 -4.69
C ARG A 237 13.04 4.27 -3.27
N LYS A 238 13.66 5.38 -2.86
CA LYS A 238 13.56 5.91 -1.49
C LYS A 238 13.17 7.37 -1.50
N VAL A 239 12.32 7.74 -0.55
CA VAL A 239 11.99 9.12 -0.19
C VAL A 239 12.12 9.25 1.32
N VAL A 240 12.72 10.34 1.79
CA VAL A 240 12.75 10.69 3.22
C VAL A 240 11.99 12.00 3.39
N LYS A 241 11.04 12.01 4.34
CA LYS A 241 10.26 13.20 4.71
C LYS A 241 10.09 13.24 6.23
N GLY A 242 10.85 14.12 6.89
CA GLY A 242 10.90 14.19 8.35
C GLY A 242 11.26 12.83 8.96
N ASN A 243 10.48 12.38 9.94
CA ASN A 243 10.65 11.08 10.61
C ASN A 243 10.18 9.87 9.79
N LYS A 244 9.74 10.10 8.54
CA LYS A 244 9.27 9.04 7.65
C LYS A 244 10.26 8.75 6.53
N THR A 245 10.64 7.48 6.42
CA THR A 245 11.32 6.96 5.24
C THR A 245 10.36 6.07 4.47
N ARG A 246 10.20 6.28 3.17
CA ARG A 246 9.43 5.39 2.29
C ARG A 246 10.34 4.74 1.29
N ILE A 247 10.15 3.45 1.11
CA ILE A 247 10.82 2.61 0.13
C ILE A 247 9.76 2.01 -0.77
N THR A 248 9.89 2.19 -2.08
CA THR A 248 9.03 1.56 -3.08
C THR A 248 9.83 0.56 -3.89
N MET A 249 9.30 -0.65 -4.07
CA MET A 249 9.93 -1.72 -4.82
C MET A 249 9.01 -2.18 -5.94
N ALA A 250 9.59 -2.47 -7.12
CA ALA A 250 8.87 -3.18 -8.18
C ALA A 250 8.47 -4.59 -7.74
N GLY A 251 7.45 -5.14 -8.41
CA GLY A 251 7.17 -6.57 -8.34
C GLY A 251 7.94 -7.34 -9.41
N PRO A 252 7.81 -8.67 -9.45
CA PRO A 252 8.46 -9.51 -10.45
C PRO A 252 8.17 -9.05 -11.88
N LEU A 253 9.21 -8.82 -12.69
CA LEU A 253 9.11 -8.32 -14.06
C LEU A 253 9.34 -9.39 -15.14
N SER A 254 9.82 -10.59 -14.77
CA SER A 254 10.12 -11.65 -15.75
C SER A 254 8.86 -12.16 -16.46
N MET A 255 8.96 -12.44 -17.77
CA MET A 255 7.84 -12.88 -18.63
C MET A 255 6.55 -12.06 -18.42
N LYS A 256 6.64 -10.73 -18.49
CA LYS A 256 5.51 -9.81 -18.22
C LYS A 256 4.87 -10.04 -16.83
N GLY A 257 5.66 -10.47 -15.84
CA GLY A 257 5.21 -10.78 -14.48
C GLY A 257 4.54 -12.15 -14.33
N MET A 258 4.61 -13.04 -15.32
CA MET A 258 3.99 -14.37 -15.22
C MET A 258 4.77 -15.34 -14.33
N ARG A 259 6.11 -15.19 -14.22
CA ARG A 259 6.97 -16.07 -13.42
C ARG A 259 7.59 -15.34 -12.22
N ASN A 260 7.70 -16.05 -11.11
CA ASN A 260 8.50 -15.62 -9.96
C ASN A 260 9.99 -15.80 -10.28
N ALA A 261 10.58 -14.86 -11.00
CA ALA A 261 11.98 -14.92 -11.39
C ALA A 261 12.54 -13.52 -11.70
N GLY A 262 13.86 -13.46 -11.78
CA GLY A 262 14.62 -12.25 -12.09
C GLY A 262 14.92 -11.39 -10.86
N GLU A 263 15.42 -10.18 -11.14
CA GLU A 263 15.93 -9.24 -10.12
C GLU A 263 14.92 -8.92 -9.01
N TYR A 264 13.62 -8.97 -9.32
CA TYR A 264 12.53 -8.63 -8.41
C TYR A 264 11.64 -9.84 -8.08
N SER A 265 12.19 -11.07 -8.04
CA SER A 265 11.46 -12.25 -7.54
C SER A 265 11.10 -12.11 -6.05
N ILE A 266 10.21 -12.94 -5.53
CA ILE A 266 9.79 -12.94 -4.12
C ILE A 266 11.00 -13.03 -3.19
N GLU A 267 11.91 -13.96 -3.49
CA GLU A 267 13.13 -14.24 -2.73
C GLU A 267 14.05 -13.02 -2.73
N ASN A 268 14.25 -12.37 -3.87
CA ASN A 268 15.07 -11.17 -3.93
C ASN A 268 14.40 -9.98 -3.21
N LEU A 269 13.08 -9.84 -3.36
CA LEU A 269 12.33 -8.74 -2.75
C LEU A 269 12.35 -8.79 -1.22
N ARG A 270 12.17 -9.97 -0.61
CA ARG A 270 12.26 -10.12 0.84
C ARG A 270 13.68 -9.84 1.36
N GLU A 271 14.72 -10.22 0.60
CA GLU A 271 16.11 -9.92 0.94
C GLU A 271 16.44 -8.42 0.82
N TYR A 272 15.94 -7.74 -0.23
CA TYR A 272 16.10 -6.28 -0.33
C TYR A 272 15.39 -5.57 0.81
N MET A 273 14.18 -6.01 1.15
CA MET A 273 13.42 -5.48 2.28
C MET A 273 14.17 -5.67 3.60
N LEU A 274 14.70 -6.88 3.83
CA LEU A 274 15.55 -7.19 4.98
C LEU A 274 16.76 -6.25 5.03
N ALA A 275 17.57 -6.19 3.97
CA ALA A 275 18.78 -5.37 3.94
C ALA A 275 18.50 -3.89 4.25
N MET A 276 17.46 -3.32 3.63
CA MET A 276 17.08 -1.92 3.87
C MET A 276 16.47 -1.70 5.26
N GLY A 277 15.72 -2.68 5.78
CA GLY A 277 15.19 -2.66 7.14
C GLY A 277 16.31 -2.71 8.18
N GLN A 278 17.29 -3.60 7.99
CA GLN A 278 18.49 -3.71 8.82
C GLN A 278 19.25 -2.39 8.84
N ASP A 279 19.53 -1.81 7.68
CA ASP A 279 20.27 -0.55 7.60
C ASP A 279 19.55 0.59 8.32
N TYR A 280 18.22 0.68 8.17
CA TYR A 280 17.42 1.69 8.87
C TYR A 280 17.42 1.50 10.38
N LEU A 281 17.12 0.29 10.86
CA LEU A 281 16.97 -0.03 12.27
C LEU A 281 18.32 0.00 13.01
N ARG A 282 19.36 -0.56 12.40
CA ARG A 282 20.73 -0.57 12.95
C ARG A 282 21.21 0.84 13.25
N ASN A 283 20.94 1.80 12.37
CA ASN A 283 21.34 3.20 12.60
C ASN A 283 20.63 3.83 13.81
N ILE A 284 19.36 3.46 14.07
CA ILE A 284 18.61 3.96 15.23
C ILE A 284 19.10 3.27 16.51
N MET A 285 19.19 1.95 16.50
CA MET A 285 19.54 1.13 17.66
C MET A 285 20.99 1.36 18.11
N ARG A 286 21.92 1.60 17.19
CA ARG A 286 23.28 2.02 17.54
C ARG A 286 23.28 3.36 18.27
N GLY A 287 22.44 4.30 17.85
CA GLY A 287 22.27 5.58 18.53
C GLY A 287 21.79 5.38 19.98
N TRP A 288 20.79 4.53 20.19
CA TRP A 288 20.31 4.17 21.53
C TRP A 288 21.37 3.47 22.38
N ALA A 289 22.15 2.56 21.80
CA ALA A 289 23.19 1.84 22.53
C ALA A 289 24.38 2.73 22.90
N SER A 290 24.69 3.75 22.08
CA SER A 290 25.83 4.65 22.31
C SER A 290 25.55 5.79 23.28
N ASP A 291 24.29 6.09 23.58
CA ASP A 291 23.88 7.20 24.44
C ASP A 291 23.07 6.67 25.64
N PRO A 292 23.64 6.67 26.86
CA PRO A 292 22.96 6.21 28.08
C PRO A 292 21.70 7.01 28.44
N THR A 293 21.54 8.21 27.88
CA THR A 293 20.37 9.08 28.10
C THR A 293 19.29 8.90 27.04
N ALA A 294 19.58 8.16 25.97
CA ALA A 294 18.62 7.89 24.92
C ALA A 294 17.41 7.14 25.48
N GLN A 295 16.22 7.58 25.09
CA GLN A 295 14.96 6.91 25.43
C GLN A 295 14.51 6.11 24.22
N PRO A 296 14.62 4.76 24.24
CA PRO A 296 14.08 3.92 23.19
C PRO A 296 12.59 4.16 23.04
N HIS A 297 12.16 4.35 21.80
CA HIS A 297 10.80 4.71 21.45
C HIS A 297 10.29 3.79 20.34
N ASP A 298 8.98 3.80 20.12
CA ASP A 298 8.40 2.96 19.08
C ASP A 298 8.88 3.37 17.68
N ILE A 299 9.21 2.36 16.87
CA ILE A 299 9.53 2.45 15.46
C ILE A 299 8.48 1.64 14.72
N TRP A 300 7.75 2.28 13.81
CA TRP A 300 6.72 1.61 13.03
C TRP A 300 7.25 1.19 11.65
N LEU A 301 7.17 -0.09 11.36
CA LEU A 301 7.40 -0.66 10.03
C LEU A 301 6.05 -0.84 9.35
N LYS A 302 5.68 0.13 8.51
CA LYS A 302 4.45 0.06 7.71
C LYS A 302 4.73 -0.60 6.37
N ILE A 303 4.10 -1.72 6.09
CA ILE A 303 4.46 -2.57 4.96
C ILE A 303 3.21 -2.87 4.15
N ARG A 304 3.27 -2.65 2.85
CA ARG A 304 2.19 -2.92 1.91
C ARG A 304 2.72 -3.66 0.70
N GLY A 305 2.06 -4.74 0.32
CA GLY A 305 2.47 -5.55 -0.83
C GLY A 305 1.28 -6.01 -1.64
N HIS A 306 1.40 -6.04 -2.97
CA HIS A 306 0.37 -6.56 -3.87
C HIS A 306 0.85 -7.82 -4.61
N SER A 307 -0.02 -8.81 -4.84
CA SER A 307 0.33 -10.01 -5.63
C SER A 307 1.56 -10.71 -5.05
N ARG A 308 2.54 -11.10 -5.86
CA ARG A 308 3.86 -11.59 -5.41
C ARG A 308 4.59 -10.63 -4.47
N GLY A 309 4.40 -9.31 -4.64
CA GLY A 309 4.90 -8.31 -3.69
C GLY A 309 4.23 -8.41 -2.32
N GLY A 310 2.97 -8.87 -2.27
CA GLY A 310 2.23 -9.18 -1.04
C GLY A 310 2.78 -10.41 -0.30
N VAL A 311 3.27 -11.40 -1.05
CA VAL A 311 3.98 -12.55 -0.48
C VAL A 311 5.34 -12.11 0.07
N ALA A 312 6.13 -11.38 -0.72
CA ALA A 312 7.43 -10.88 -0.31
C ALA A 312 7.35 -9.94 0.90
N SER A 313 6.26 -9.17 1.04
CA SER A 313 6.12 -8.21 2.13
C SER A 313 6.00 -8.86 3.50
N VAL A 314 5.22 -9.93 3.63
CA VAL A 314 5.07 -10.63 4.92
C VAL A 314 6.32 -11.41 5.26
N GLU A 315 6.89 -12.12 4.28
CA GLU A 315 8.14 -12.87 4.49
C GLU A 315 9.29 -11.94 4.86
N GLY A 316 9.45 -10.81 4.16
CA GLY A 316 10.46 -9.81 4.48
C GLY A 316 10.26 -9.19 5.88
N ALA A 317 9.02 -8.96 6.30
CA ALA A 317 8.71 -8.48 7.66
C ALA A 317 9.17 -9.50 8.72
N MET A 318 8.87 -10.77 8.51
CA MET A 318 9.24 -11.86 9.40
C MET A 318 10.75 -12.12 9.43
N MET A 319 11.45 -11.89 8.32
CA MET A 319 12.93 -11.91 8.29
C MET A 319 13.52 -10.74 9.07
N ILE A 320 12.95 -9.53 8.98
CA ILE A 320 13.37 -8.39 9.82
C ILE A 320 13.15 -8.71 11.29
N LYS A 321 12.01 -9.31 11.65
CA LYS A 321 11.70 -9.74 13.02
C LYS A 321 12.72 -10.77 13.53
N GLN A 322 13.06 -11.77 12.73
CA GLN A 322 14.11 -12.74 13.08
C GLN A 322 15.46 -12.06 13.29
N TRP A 323 15.87 -11.15 12.39
CA TRP A 323 17.11 -10.42 12.54
C TRP A 323 17.16 -9.57 13.82
N LEU A 324 16.05 -8.90 14.16
CA LEU A 324 15.93 -8.14 15.41
C LEU A 324 16.10 -9.03 16.63
N HIS A 325 15.44 -10.18 16.63
CA HIS A 325 15.56 -11.15 17.71
C HIS A 325 17.00 -11.62 17.92
N GLU A 326 17.73 -11.89 16.84
CA GLU A 326 19.11 -12.36 16.90
C GLU A 326 20.12 -11.27 17.30
N ASN A 327 19.88 -10.00 16.91
CA ASN A 327 20.91 -8.95 16.97
C ASN A 327 20.60 -7.83 17.97
N TYR A 328 19.33 -7.60 18.28
CA TYR A 328 18.83 -6.53 19.16
C TYR A 328 17.60 -6.98 19.97
N PRO A 329 17.65 -8.13 20.68
CA PRO A 329 16.50 -8.68 21.39
C PRO A 329 15.90 -7.70 22.41
N GLN A 330 16.73 -6.86 23.03
CA GLN A 330 16.31 -5.84 24.01
C GLN A 330 15.50 -4.68 23.42
N TYR A 331 15.47 -4.53 22.10
CA TYR A 331 14.69 -3.49 21.41
C TYR A 331 13.58 -4.06 20.53
N GLU A 332 13.37 -5.38 20.58
CA GLU A 332 12.40 -6.07 19.72
C GLU A 332 10.97 -5.58 19.96
N ASP A 333 10.62 -5.24 21.20
CA ASP A 333 9.34 -4.69 21.62
C ASP A 333 9.08 -3.28 21.08
N ARG A 334 10.12 -2.54 20.73
CA ARG A 334 10.03 -1.17 20.18
C ARG A 334 9.75 -1.15 18.69
N VAL A 335 9.92 -2.26 17.98
CA VAL A 335 9.64 -2.33 16.55
C VAL A 335 8.23 -2.89 16.32
N LYS A 336 7.32 -2.02 15.91
CA LYS A 336 5.91 -2.36 15.64
C LYS A 336 5.71 -2.62 14.14
N PHE A 337 4.94 -3.64 13.80
CA PHE A 337 4.65 -4.01 12.42
C PHE A 337 3.22 -3.65 12.05
N ASP A 338 3.06 -2.90 10.96
CA ASP A 338 1.76 -2.53 10.37
C ASP A 338 1.74 -3.04 8.93
N LEU A 339 1.19 -4.23 8.70
CA LEU A 339 1.29 -4.97 7.46
C LEU A 339 -0.07 -5.06 6.75
N THR A 340 -0.12 -4.75 5.45
CA THR A 340 -1.28 -5.00 4.60
C THR A 340 -0.87 -5.75 3.34
N GLN A 341 -1.44 -6.93 3.14
CA GLN A 341 -1.23 -7.75 1.95
C GLN A 341 -2.46 -7.66 1.03
N TYR A 342 -2.25 -7.24 -0.21
CA TYR A 342 -3.28 -7.12 -1.24
C TYR A 342 -3.17 -8.30 -2.21
N ASP A 343 -4.15 -9.19 -2.16
CA ASP A 343 -4.27 -10.44 -2.91
C ASP A 343 -2.92 -11.15 -3.12
N PRO A 344 -2.27 -11.63 -2.03
CA PRO A 344 -0.92 -12.14 -2.10
C PRO A 344 -0.90 -13.44 -2.90
N VAL A 345 -0.33 -13.43 -4.10
CA VAL A 345 -0.30 -14.60 -5.02
C VAL A 345 1.15 -14.98 -5.30
N PRO A 346 1.63 -16.17 -4.90
CA PRO A 346 2.99 -16.65 -5.19
C PRO A 346 3.25 -16.85 -6.70
N GLY A 347 2.21 -17.30 -7.41
CA GLY A 347 2.16 -17.55 -8.85
C GLY A 347 2.98 -18.74 -9.38
N PHE A 348 2.90 -19.01 -10.70
CA PHE A 348 3.39 -20.24 -11.35
C PHE A 348 4.78 -20.71 -10.87
N GLY A 349 4.87 -21.97 -10.42
CA GLY A 349 6.10 -22.58 -9.90
C GLY A 349 6.41 -22.29 -8.43
N SER A 350 5.63 -21.41 -7.78
CA SER A 350 5.72 -21.09 -6.34
C SER A 350 4.40 -21.37 -5.60
N ASN A 351 3.38 -21.85 -6.33
CA ASN A 351 2.05 -22.27 -5.85
C ASN A 351 2.04 -23.69 -5.27
N SER A 352 3.16 -24.41 -5.37
CA SER A 352 3.42 -25.74 -4.85
C SER A 352 4.77 -25.68 -4.13
N GLY A 353 4.77 -25.54 -2.80
CA GLY A 353 6.00 -25.40 -2.01
C GLY A 353 6.12 -24.12 -1.18
N THR A 354 7.29 -23.46 -1.22
CA THR A 354 7.80 -22.57 -0.16
C THR A 354 7.00 -21.31 0.17
N HIS A 355 6.06 -20.87 -0.66
CA HIS A 355 5.37 -19.59 -0.47
C HIS A 355 3.86 -19.71 -0.25
N GLN A 356 3.34 -20.95 -0.18
CA GLN A 356 1.90 -21.22 -0.12
C GLN A 356 1.23 -20.75 1.16
N LYS A 357 1.92 -20.86 2.30
CA LYS A 357 1.34 -20.60 3.63
C LYS A 357 2.30 -19.81 4.50
N VAL A 358 1.74 -18.92 5.30
CA VAL A 358 2.44 -18.22 6.38
C VAL A 358 1.52 -18.10 7.59
N ASP A 359 2.08 -18.24 8.78
CA ASP A 359 1.42 -17.92 10.05
C ASP A 359 2.06 -16.65 10.61
N VAL A 360 1.30 -15.56 10.71
CA VAL A 360 1.88 -14.27 11.13
C VAL A 360 2.04 -14.16 12.65
N LYS A 361 1.41 -15.06 13.42
CA LYS A 361 1.38 -15.01 14.89
C LYS A 361 2.22 -16.11 15.54
N ASN A 362 2.21 -17.32 14.98
CA ASN A 362 2.95 -18.46 15.54
C ASN A 362 4.12 -18.87 14.65
N ASP A 363 5.24 -19.22 15.28
CA ASP A 363 6.39 -19.79 14.58
C ASP A 363 6.09 -21.22 14.11
N THR A 364 6.43 -21.51 12.86
CA THR A 364 6.39 -22.87 12.28
C THR A 364 7.78 -23.32 11.85
N GLN A 365 8.01 -24.63 11.82
CA GLN A 365 9.27 -25.21 11.33
C GLN A 365 9.63 -24.71 9.91
N ALA A 366 8.62 -24.58 9.03
CA ALA A 366 8.81 -24.11 7.66
C ALA A 366 9.27 -22.64 7.57
N GLN A 367 8.88 -21.81 8.54
CA GLN A 367 9.33 -20.41 8.64
C GLN A 367 10.74 -20.33 9.21
N GLN A 368 11.04 -21.10 10.25
CA GLN A 368 12.39 -21.17 10.84
C GLN A 368 13.44 -21.64 9.82
N ASN A 369 13.13 -22.65 9.00
CA ASN A 369 14.00 -23.12 7.93
C ASN A 369 14.32 -22.02 6.88
N LYS A 370 13.52 -20.95 6.83
CA LYS A 370 13.72 -19.79 5.95
C LYS A 370 14.26 -18.57 6.69
N LYS A 371 14.70 -18.71 7.94
CA LYS A 371 15.14 -17.60 8.82
C LYS A 371 14.05 -16.54 8.99
N MET A 372 12.81 -16.99 9.18
CA MET A 372 11.66 -16.14 9.43
C MET A 372 11.11 -16.42 10.82
N ARG A 373 10.66 -15.36 11.50
CA ARG A 373 9.96 -15.42 12.79
C ARG A 373 8.59 -14.75 12.69
N ALA A 374 7.59 -15.32 13.31
CA ALA A 374 6.26 -14.74 13.40
C ALA A 374 6.33 -13.33 14.01
N LEU A 375 5.43 -12.46 13.55
CA LEU A 375 5.40 -11.06 13.97
C LEU A 375 4.81 -10.91 15.39
N GLY A 376 3.97 -11.87 15.79
CA GLY A 376 3.34 -11.94 17.11
C GLY A 376 2.21 -10.92 17.32
N ASP A 377 1.64 -10.89 18.52
CA ASP A 377 0.41 -10.12 18.84
C ASP A 377 0.55 -8.60 18.71
N SER A 378 1.77 -8.08 18.78
CA SER A 378 2.03 -6.65 18.63
C SER A 378 1.89 -6.15 17.19
N ALA A 379 1.80 -7.06 16.21
CA ALA A 379 1.64 -6.71 14.81
C ALA A 379 0.18 -6.37 14.49
N GLN A 380 -0.01 -5.44 13.57
CA GLN A 380 -1.30 -5.13 12.97
C GLN A 380 -1.28 -5.61 11.53
N THR A 381 -2.01 -6.69 11.25
CA THR A 381 -2.00 -7.35 9.95
C THR A 381 -3.39 -7.37 9.32
N THR A 382 -3.44 -7.04 8.04
CA THR A 382 -4.62 -7.20 7.19
C THR A 382 -4.24 -7.93 5.92
N VAL A 383 -5.02 -8.95 5.55
CA VAL A 383 -4.97 -9.53 4.21
C VAL A 383 -6.27 -9.23 3.48
N VAL A 384 -6.15 -8.76 2.24
CA VAL A 384 -7.29 -8.51 1.35
C VAL A 384 -7.26 -9.55 0.25
N TYR A 385 -8.25 -10.42 0.17
CA TYR A 385 -8.39 -11.40 -0.91
C TYR A 385 -9.45 -10.98 -1.91
N SER A 386 -9.14 -11.16 -3.19
CA SER A 386 -10.17 -11.20 -4.22
C SER A 386 -10.94 -12.54 -4.11
N MET A 387 -12.26 -12.50 -4.00
CA MET A 387 -13.10 -13.70 -3.95
C MET A 387 -12.98 -14.53 -5.23
N HIS A 388 -12.82 -13.84 -6.37
CA HIS A 388 -12.59 -14.46 -7.68
C HIS A 388 -11.95 -13.43 -8.62
N THR A 389 -11.01 -13.88 -9.45
CA THR A 389 -10.25 -12.97 -10.33
C THR A 389 -10.60 -13.16 -11.80
N GLU A 390 -10.13 -12.25 -12.66
CA GLU A 390 -10.16 -12.41 -14.11
C GLU A 390 -9.17 -13.47 -14.65
N HIS A 391 -8.42 -14.14 -13.75
CA HIS A 391 -7.34 -15.07 -14.08
C HIS A 391 -7.63 -16.46 -13.50
N SER A 392 -8.06 -17.40 -14.34
CA SER A 392 -8.38 -18.76 -13.93
C SER A 392 -7.17 -19.63 -13.57
N LEU A 393 -5.98 -19.32 -14.10
CA LEU A 393 -4.79 -20.16 -13.91
C LEU A 393 -3.71 -19.46 -13.09
N PHE A 394 -3.15 -20.17 -12.11
CA PHE A 394 -1.96 -19.78 -11.35
C PHE A 394 -2.11 -18.55 -10.44
N PHE A 395 -3.35 -18.19 -10.09
CA PHE A 395 -3.69 -17.11 -9.16
C PHE A 395 -4.30 -17.61 -7.85
N THR A 396 -3.91 -18.81 -7.40
CA THR A 396 -4.17 -19.25 -6.02
C THR A 396 -3.38 -18.36 -5.06
N PRO A 397 -4.04 -17.69 -4.09
CA PRO A 397 -3.35 -16.83 -3.15
C PRO A 397 -2.53 -17.65 -2.13
N GLN A 398 -1.62 -16.98 -1.44
CA GLN A 398 -0.97 -17.48 -0.23
C GLN A 398 -2.01 -17.52 0.89
N GLN A 399 -2.06 -18.63 1.61
CA GLN A 399 -2.82 -18.73 2.86
C GLN A 399 -2.07 -17.95 3.96
N VAL A 400 -2.67 -16.85 4.42
CA VAL A 400 -2.19 -16.08 5.57
C VAL A 400 -3.03 -16.45 6.79
N ALA A 401 -2.44 -17.21 7.72
CA ALA A 401 -3.06 -17.62 8.97
C ALA A 401 -2.82 -16.61 10.10
N ASN A 402 -3.76 -16.54 11.04
CA ASN A 402 -3.69 -15.74 12.27
C ASN A 402 -3.41 -14.24 12.06
N THR A 403 -3.90 -13.69 10.96
CA THR A 403 -3.94 -12.24 10.75
C THR A 403 -5.03 -11.59 11.59
N ASN A 404 -4.87 -10.34 12.05
CA ASN A 404 -5.94 -9.64 12.78
C ASN A 404 -7.19 -9.45 11.91
N ARG A 405 -7.00 -9.22 10.60
CA ARG A 405 -8.09 -8.90 9.66
C ARG A 405 -7.98 -9.66 8.35
N ILE A 406 -9.13 -10.14 7.86
CA ILE A 406 -9.31 -10.67 6.52
C ILE A 406 -10.41 -9.84 5.84
N ILE A 407 -10.15 -9.31 4.65
CA ILE A 407 -11.15 -8.60 3.84
C ILE A 407 -11.33 -9.36 2.53
N LEU A 408 -12.57 -9.73 2.21
CA LEU A 408 -12.96 -10.51 1.05
C LEU A 408 -13.70 -9.59 0.08
N THR A 409 -13.14 -9.37 -1.11
CA THR A 409 -13.69 -8.39 -2.06
C THR A 409 -14.08 -9.01 -3.41
N PRO A 410 -15.16 -8.54 -4.05
CA PRO A 410 -15.54 -8.93 -5.41
C PRO A 410 -14.65 -8.30 -6.48
N TYR A 411 -13.71 -7.42 -6.09
CA TYR A 411 -12.80 -6.78 -7.03
C TYR A 411 -11.79 -7.77 -7.62
N ALA A 412 -11.20 -7.36 -8.75
CA ALA A 412 -10.19 -8.12 -9.49
C ALA A 412 -8.98 -8.43 -8.62
N HIS A 413 -7.99 -9.12 -9.19
CA HIS A 413 -6.70 -9.35 -8.53
C HIS A 413 -6.06 -8.05 -7.98
N SER A 414 -6.40 -6.88 -8.52
CA SER A 414 -5.93 -5.58 -8.00
C SER A 414 -6.55 -5.13 -6.68
N VAL A 415 -7.63 -5.76 -6.21
CA VAL A 415 -8.34 -5.51 -4.94
C VAL A 415 -8.53 -4.02 -4.62
N GLY A 416 -9.00 -3.27 -5.61
CA GLY A 416 -9.30 -1.85 -5.46
C GLY A 416 -8.09 -0.91 -5.55
N LEU A 417 -6.85 -1.40 -5.72
CA LEU A 417 -5.66 -0.55 -5.85
C LEU A 417 -5.70 0.37 -7.07
N ALA A 418 -6.48 0.02 -8.09
CA ALA A 418 -6.72 0.83 -9.28
C ALA A 418 -7.76 1.95 -9.06
N GLU A 419 -8.58 1.81 -8.03
CA GLU A 419 -9.78 2.61 -7.84
C GLU A 419 -9.42 3.97 -7.24
N VAL A 420 -10.10 4.98 -7.75
CA VAL A 420 -10.01 6.35 -7.25
C VAL A 420 -11.39 6.81 -6.84
N ASP A 421 -11.41 7.53 -5.74
CA ASP A 421 -12.60 8.23 -5.27
C ASP A 421 -12.52 9.67 -5.78
N ARG A 422 -13.60 10.14 -6.39
CA ARG A 422 -13.73 11.51 -6.90
C ARG A 422 -14.93 12.11 -6.19
N GLN A 423 -14.70 12.66 -5.00
CA GLN A 423 -15.75 13.40 -4.30
C GLN A 423 -15.95 14.74 -5.02
N ALA A 424 -17.21 15.12 -5.22
CA ALA A 424 -17.58 16.32 -5.97
C ALA A 424 -17.39 17.63 -5.16
N SER A 425 -16.97 17.54 -3.89
CA SER A 425 -17.18 18.60 -2.89
C SER A 425 -16.05 19.63 -2.70
N SER A 426 -15.12 19.78 -3.64
CA SER A 426 -14.30 21.01 -3.65
C SER A 426 -13.93 21.42 -5.07
N GLN A 427 -13.69 22.71 -5.28
CA GLN A 427 -13.49 23.38 -6.57
C GLN A 427 -12.31 22.82 -7.42
N GLN A 428 -11.60 21.81 -6.93
CA GLN A 428 -10.74 20.93 -7.70
C GLN A 428 -11.24 19.49 -7.56
N ARG A 429 -11.46 18.81 -8.71
CA ARG A 429 -11.74 17.37 -8.79
C ARG A 429 -10.50 16.57 -8.37
N ASP A 430 -10.10 16.69 -7.12
CA ASP A 430 -8.95 15.98 -6.59
C ASP A 430 -9.28 14.50 -6.49
N ALA A 431 -8.49 13.69 -7.20
CA ALA A 431 -8.61 12.24 -7.11
C ALA A 431 -8.04 11.78 -5.78
N HIS A 432 -8.83 11.06 -4.99
CA HIS A 432 -8.41 10.44 -3.75
C HIS A 432 -8.28 8.92 -3.91
N ARG A 433 -7.62 8.26 -2.95
CA ARG A 433 -7.59 6.78 -2.88
C ARG A 433 -9.01 6.28 -2.67
N VAL A 434 -9.37 5.10 -3.17
CA VAL A 434 -10.69 4.53 -2.84
C VAL A 434 -10.93 4.45 -1.32
N THR A 435 -12.17 4.72 -0.93
CA THR A 435 -12.69 4.67 0.44
C THR A 435 -13.69 3.54 0.56
N PHE A 436 -13.67 2.88 1.71
CA PHE A 436 -14.65 1.87 2.11
C PHE A 436 -15.33 2.32 3.39
N THR A 437 -16.59 2.00 3.56
CA THR A 437 -17.35 2.38 4.75
C THR A 437 -17.70 1.12 5.52
N ASP A 438 -17.40 1.08 6.81
CA ASP A 438 -17.81 -0.02 7.68
C ASP A 438 -19.31 0.10 7.99
N ALA A 439 -20.08 -0.96 7.73
CA ALA A 439 -21.52 -0.96 7.93
C ALA A 439 -21.91 -0.79 9.41
N ALA A 440 -21.11 -1.32 10.33
CA ALA A 440 -21.40 -1.30 11.76
C ALA A 440 -21.10 0.06 12.40
N THR A 441 -19.90 0.60 12.16
CA THR A 441 -19.46 1.87 12.76
C THR A 441 -19.78 3.09 11.91
N GLN A 442 -20.15 2.90 10.65
CA GLN A 442 -20.33 3.94 9.63
C GLN A 442 -19.03 4.71 9.31
N GLU A 443 -17.90 4.39 9.95
CA GLU A 443 -16.61 5.02 9.71
C GLU A 443 -16.07 4.65 8.33
N ALA A 444 -15.31 5.59 7.73
CA ALA A 444 -14.78 5.46 6.39
C ALA A 444 -13.26 5.24 6.42
N TYR A 445 -12.77 4.28 5.64
CA TYR A 445 -11.38 3.85 5.61
C TYR A 445 -10.83 3.89 4.18
N ARG A 446 -9.75 4.64 3.97
CA ARG A 446 -8.99 4.53 2.70
C ARG A 446 -8.21 3.22 2.70
N LEU A 447 -7.83 2.72 1.52
CA LEU A 447 -6.93 1.54 1.41
C LEU A 447 -5.67 1.60 2.30
N GLY A 448 -5.17 2.79 2.62
CA GLY A 448 -3.97 2.98 3.43
C GLY A 448 -4.17 2.91 4.95
N SER A 449 -5.39 2.70 5.44
CA SER A 449 -5.78 2.69 6.86
C SER A 449 -6.59 1.43 7.25
N LEU A 450 -6.60 0.38 6.42
CA LEU A 450 -7.34 -0.85 6.72
C LEU A 450 -6.91 -1.53 8.03
N ASN A 451 -5.67 -1.33 8.49
CA ASN A 451 -5.20 -1.80 9.79
C ASN A 451 -5.84 -1.07 10.98
N GLU A 452 -6.60 0.02 10.76
CA GLU A 452 -7.35 0.75 11.79
C GLU A 452 -8.77 0.19 11.99
N LEU A 453 -9.27 -0.67 11.09
CA LEU A 453 -10.54 -1.38 11.29
C LEU A 453 -10.48 -2.21 12.59
N PRO A 454 -11.61 -2.58 13.20
CA PRO A 454 -11.62 -3.62 14.23
C PRO A 454 -11.06 -4.95 13.69
N GLU A 455 -10.66 -5.86 14.59
CA GLU A 455 -10.27 -7.21 14.18
C GLU A 455 -11.48 -7.99 13.69
N GLY A 456 -11.33 -8.76 12.61
CA GLY A 456 -12.48 -9.42 12.01
C GLY A 456 -12.25 -10.00 10.62
N VAL A 457 -13.21 -10.83 10.21
CA VAL A 457 -13.40 -11.20 8.80
C VAL A 457 -14.47 -10.30 8.22
N TYR A 458 -14.17 -9.63 7.13
CA TYR A 458 -15.06 -8.68 6.45
C TYR A 458 -15.34 -9.13 5.03
N VAL A 459 -16.58 -8.95 4.59
CA VAL A 459 -16.95 -9.00 3.18
C VAL A 459 -17.16 -7.57 2.71
N LEU A 460 -16.47 -7.21 1.63
CA LEU A 460 -16.64 -5.92 0.96
C LEU A 460 -17.72 -6.10 -0.11
N ASP A 461 -18.81 -5.37 0.00
CA ASP A 461 -19.76 -5.27 -1.09
C ASP A 461 -19.22 -4.37 -2.19
N GLU A 462 -19.86 -4.52 -3.32
CA GLU A 462 -19.73 -3.67 -4.48
C GLU A 462 -19.91 -2.15 -4.29
N ASN A 463 -20.72 -1.73 -3.31
CA ASN A 463 -20.96 -0.33 -2.91
C ASN A 463 -19.87 0.18 -1.95
N LYS A 464 -18.74 -0.52 -1.87
CA LYS A 464 -17.59 -0.21 -1.02
C LYS A 464 -17.94 -0.28 0.47
N THR A 465 -18.90 -1.11 0.84
CA THR A 465 -19.35 -1.29 2.21
C THR A 465 -18.72 -2.55 2.80
N LEU A 466 -18.02 -2.42 3.92
CA LEU A 466 -17.47 -3.54 4.66
C LEU A 466 -18.52 -4.06 5.65
N VAL A 467 -18.80 -5.35 5.62
CA VAL A 467 -19.66 -6.04 6.59
C VAL A 467 -18.84 -7.07 7.32
N GLN A 468 -18.78 -6.97 8.64
CA GLN A 468 -18.10 -7.95 9.49
C GLN A 468 -18.93 -9.23 9.61
N LEU A 469 -18.30 -10.38 9.38
CA LEU A 469 -18.90 -11.69 9.60
C LEU A 469 -18.74 -12.11 11.06
N HIS A 470 -19.73 -12.84 11.57
CA HIS A 470 -19.77 -13.34 12.95
C HIS A 470 -19.30 -14.79 13.07
N ASP A 471 -19.43 -15.59 12.01
CA ASP A 471 -19.01 -16.99 12.02
C ASP A 471 -18.67 -17.52 10.61
N LEU A 472 -18.12 -18.75 10.59
CA LEU A 472 -17.74 -19.44 9.36
C LEU A 472 -18.95 -19.83 8.49
N SER A 473 -20.11 -20.10 9.08
CA SER A 473 -21.31 -20.51 8.34
C SER A 473 -21.84 -19.37 7.47
N GLN A 474 -21.77 -18.13 7.97
CA GLN A 474 -22.10 -16.94 7.21
C GLN A 474 -21.20 -16.78 5.99
N TRP A 475 -19.87 -16.97 6.16
CA TRP A 475 -18.94 -16.95 5.03
C TRP A 475 -19.31 -18.00 3.98
N ILE A 476 -19.56 -19.24 4.39
CA ILE A 476 -19.88 -20.34 3.47
C ILE A 476 -21.15 -20.02 2.66
N ALA A 477 -22.22 -19.57 3.33
CA ALA A 477 -23.48 -19.23 2.67
C ALA A 477 -23.32 -18.06 1.67
N ILE A 478 -22.61 -16.98 2.07
CA ILE A 478 -22.34 -15.83 1.19
C ILE A 478 -21.50 -16.28 0.00
N ARG A 479 -20.40 -17.00 0.24
CA ARG A 479 -19.50 -17.53 -0.79
C ARG A 479 -20.27 -18.35 -1.82
N ASP A 480 -21.09 -19.29 -1.37
CA ASP A 480 -21.81 -20.22 -2.26
C ASP A 480 -22.84 -19.49 -3.11
N SER A 481 -23.51 -18.48 -2.56
CA SER A 481 -24.41 -17.60 -3.32
C SER A 481 -23.66 -16.77 -4.36
N VAL A 482 -22.57 -16.10 -3.94
CA VAL A 482 -21.77 -15.22 -4.81
C VAL A 482 -21.07 -15.99 -5.93
N LEU A 483 -20.53 -17.17 -5.63
CA LEU A 483 -19.75 -17.99 -6.56
C LEU A 483 -20.57 -19.03 -7.32
N LYS A 484 -21.89 -19.10 -7.12
CA LYS A 484 -22.79 -20.10 -7.72
C LYS A 484 -22.56 -20.39 -9.21
N ASN A 485 -22.27 -19.35 -9.98
CA ASN A 485 -22.05 -19.41 -11.43
C ASN A 485 -20.59 -19.20 -11.86
N ALA A 486 -19.69 -18.99 -10.90
CA ALA A 486 -18.26 -18.83 -11.13
C ALA A 486 -17.58 -20.22 -11.22
N SER A 487 -16.53 -20.34 -12.02
CA SER A 487 -15.81 -21.62 -12.20
C SER A 487 -14.33 -21.40 -12.49
N GLY A 488 -13.51 -22.43 -12.26
CA GLY A 488 -12.11 -22.47 -12.69
C GLY A 488 -11.13 -21.75 -11.76
N GLN A 489 -11.47 -21.60 -10.47
CA GLN A 489 -10.61 -21.05 -9.40
C GLN A 489 -10.82 -21.77 -8.05
N GLU A 490 -11.14 -23.06 -8.08
CA GLU A 490 -11.51 -23.86 -6.90
C GLU A 490 -10.41 -23.82 -5.83
N GLY A 491 -9.14 -23.97 -6.22
CA GLY A 491 -8.02 -23.88 -5.26
C GLY A 491 -7.88 -22.50 -4.59
N ARG A 492 -8.31 -21.41 -5.24
CA ARG A 492 -8.39 -20.09 -4.56
C ARG A 492 -9.50 -20.10 -3.53
N HIS A 493 -10.67 -20.63 -3.89
CA HIS A 493 -11.83 -20.69 -3.00
C HIS A 493 -11.55 -21.53 -1.76
N GLU A 494 -10.85 -22.64 -1.93
CA GLU A 494 -10.36 -23.49 -0.84
C GLU A 494 -9.39 -22.74 0.09
N VAL A 495 -8.33 -22.12 -0.45
CA VAL A 495 -7.34 -21.39 0.35
C VAL A 495 -7.98 -20.23 1.14
N ILE A 496 -8.86 -19.47 0.51
CA ILE A 496 -9.58 -18.38 1.18
C ILE A 496 -10.47 -18.94 2.30
N THR A 497 -11.20 -20.02 2.03
CA THR A 497 -12.05 -20.67 3.03
C THR A 497 -11.22 -21.21 4.20
N GLU A 498 -10.04 -21.78 3.94
CA GLU A 498 -9.14 -22.27 4.99
C GLU A 498 -8.59 -21.11 5.84
N ALA A 499 -8.24 -19.96 5.23
CA ALA A 499 -7.80 -18.77 5.95
C ALA A 499 -8.90 -18.21 6.85
N VAL A 500 -10.14 -18.09 6.34
CA VAL A 500 -11.32 -17.63 7.11
C VAL A 500 -11.64 -18.61 8.23
N SER A 501 -11.66 -19.91 7.93
CA SER A 501 -11.88 -20.96 8.92
C SER A 501 -10.83 -20.87 10.03
N THR A 502 -9.55 -20.77 9.69
CA THR A 502 -8.46 -20.62 10.67
C THR A 502 -8.70 -19.42 11.58
N TRP A 503 -9.11 -18.27 11.02
CA TRP A 503 -9.38 -17.06 11.78
C TRP A 503 -10.47 -17.29 12.85
N PHE A 504 -11.63 -17.83 12.46
CA PHE A 504 -12.71 -18.11 13.41
C PHE A 504 -12.32 -19.17 14.45
N HIS A 505 -11.57 -20.20 14.08
CA HIS A 505 -11.12 -21.20 15.05
C HIS A 505 -10.16 -20.62 16.09
N THR A 506 -9.29 -19.68 15.71
CA THR A 506 -8.26 -19.15 16.62
C THR A 506 -8.68 -17.89 17.38
N HIS A 507 -9.66 -17.13 16.88
CA HIS A 507 -10.14 -15.88 17.49
C HIS A 507 -11.51 -16.01 18.16
N SER A 508 -12.27 -17.08 17.90
CA SER A 508 -13.58 -17.33 18.51
C SER A 508 -13.57 -18.36 19.64
N ALA A 509 -12.39 -18.81 20.10
CA ALA A 509 -12.32 -19.66 21.28
C ALA A 509 -12.82 -18.87 22.51
N PRO A 510 -13.79 -19.38 23.30
CA PRO A 510 -14.26 -18.69 24.48
C PRO A 510 -13.10 -18.51 25.47
N ALA A 511 -13.04 -17.34 26.10
CA ALA A 511 -12.17 -17.10 27.25
C ALA A 511 -12.31 -18.28 28.20
N ALA A 512 -11.18 -18.91 28.56
CA ALA A 512 -11.15 -20.03 29.47
C ALA A 512 -12.01 -19.69 30.70
N ALA A 513 -12.99 -20.56 30.98
CA ALA A 513 -13.86 -20.41 32.14
C ALA A 513 -12.98 -20.20 33.39
N PRO A 514 -13.31 -19.24 34.27
CA PRO A 514 -12.56 -19.04 35.50
C PRO A 514 -12.52 -20.38 36.25
N ALA A 515 -11.31 -20.80 36.62
CA ALA A 515 -11.09 -22.04 37.33
C ALA A 515 -11.97 -22.06 38.58
N ALA A 516 -13.00 -22.91 38.56
CA ALA A 516 -13.76 -23.23 39.74
C ALA A 516 -12.89 -24.12 40.63
N GLY A 517 -12.53 -23.63 41.81
CA GLY A 517 -12.17 -24.47 42.94
C GLY A 517 -10.72 -24.37 43.40
N ALA A 518 -10.52 -23.59 44.46
CA ALA A 518 -9.65 -23.97 45.57
C ALA A 518 -10.20 -23.33 46.86
N ASN A 519 -11.33 -23.85 47.34
CA ASN A 519 -11.63 -23.84 48.77
C ASN A 519 -11.46 -25.28 49.25
N GLY A 520 -10.34 -25.52 49.90
CA GLY A 520 -9.98 -26.72 50.65
C GLY A 520 -8.96 -26.30 51.69
#